data_AF-A0A7C8EPP6-F1
#
_entry.id   AF-A0A7C8EPP6-F1
#
_cell.length_a   1.000
_cell.length_b   1.000
_cell.length_c   1.000
_cell.angle_alpha   90.00
_cell.angle_beta   90.00
_cell.angle_gamma   90.00
#
_symmetry.space_group_name_H-M   'P 1'
#
loop_
_entity.id
_entity.type
_entity.pdbx_description
1 polymer ?
#
loop_
_entity_poly.entity_id
_entity_poly.type
_entity_poly.pdbx_seq_one_letter_code
_entity_poly.pdbx_strand_id
1 'polypeptide(L)' 'MADKVEVCMCEKCGNEAEMTISCQWIDVKAPTGETQKKQKETRKCKVCGNEADMIIDFGD' A
#
# COMPACT_ATOMS: atom_id res chain seq x y z
N MET A 1 11.81 -3.79 7.50
CA MET A 1 10.53 -3.60 6.77
C MET A 1 9.50 -4.38 7.55
N ALA A 2 8.42 -3.74 8.00
CA ALA A 2 7.40 -4.42 8.81
C ALA A 2 6.28 -4.89 7.88
N ASP A 3 6.14 -6.19 7.73
CA ASP A 3 5.02 -6.84 7.05
C ASP A 3 3.86 -6.81 8.04
N LYS A 4 2.80 -6.05 7.73
CA LYS A 4 1.58 -6.04 8.55
C LYS A 4 0.49 -6.84 7.85
N VAL A 5 -0.25 -7.61 8.64
CA VAL A 5 -1.41 -8.37 8.16
C VAL A 5 -2.65 -7.67 8.68
N GLU A 6 -3.51 -7.25 7.76
CA GLU A 6 -4.79 -6.62 8.09
C GLU A 6 -5.90 -7.41 7.41
N VAL A 7 -7.00 -7.67 8.14
CA VAL A 7 -8.18 -8.30 7.55
C VAL A 7 -9.02 -7.18 6.92
N CYS A 8 -9.05 -7.16 5.60
CA CYS A 8 -9.82 -6.20 4.83
C CYS A 8 -10.84 -6.94 3.97
N MET A 9 -12.03 -6.36 3.81
CA MET A 9 -12.97 -6.85 2.81
C MET A 9 -12.42 -6.50 1.44
N CYS A 10 -12.07 -7.51 0.65
CA CYS A 10 -11.58 -7.28 -0.70
C CYS A 10 -12.76 -7.00 -1.62
N GLU A 11 -12.91 -5.76 -2.09
CA GLU A 11 -13.99 -5.37 -3.01
C GLU A 11 -14.01 -6.18 -4.32
N LYS A 12 -12.87 -6.78 -4.70
CA LYS A 12 -12.75 -7.62 -5.90
C LYS A 12 -13.31 -9.03 -5.73
N CYS A 13 -13.12 -9.68 -4.58
CA CYS A 13 -13.65 -11.03 -4.34
C CYS A 13 -14.84 -11.07 -3.39
N GLY A 14 -15.24 -9.92 -2.83
CA GLY A 14 -16.37 -9.78 -1.91
C GLY A 14 -16.18 -10.49 -0.57
N ASN A 15 -14.98 -11.01 -0.29
CA ASN A 15 -14.68 -11.81 0.89
C ASN A 15 -13.76 -11.04 1.85
N GLU A 16 -13.99 -11.20 3.15
CA GLU A 16 -13.05 -10.79 4.18
C GLU A 16 -11.81 -11.67 4.06
N ALA A 17 -10.70 -11.05 3.64
CA ALA A 17 -9.46 -11.77 3.38
C ALA A 17 -8.33 -11.08 4.12
N GLU A 18 -7.42 -11.87 4.68
CA GLU A 18 -6.14 -11.38 5.13
C GLU A 18 -5.41 -10.74 3.94
N MET A 19 -5.07 -9.47 4.07
CA MET A 19 -4.22 -8.76 3.14
C MET A 19 -2.83 -8.63 3.73
N THR A 20 -1.83 -9.06 2.96
CA THR A 20 -0.42 -8.80 3.28
C THR A 20 -0.08 -7.39 2.85
N ILE A 21 0.40 -6.57 3.77
CA ILE A 21 0.74 -5.18 3.50
C ILE A 21 2.25 -4.98 3.59
N SER A 22 2.85 -4.62 2.45
CA SER A 22 4.27 -4.32 2.32
C SER A 22 4.50 -2.80 2.32
N CYS A 23 5.27 -2.31 3.28
CA CYS A 23 5.61 -0.88 3.40
C CYS A 23 7.03 -0.62 2.92
N GLN A 24 7.20 0.31 1.97
CA GLN A 24 8.49 0.70 1.41
C GLN A 24 8.55 2.23 1.25
N TRP A 25 9.71 2.83 1.50
CA TRP A 25 9.93 4.26 1.24
C TRP A 25 10.40 4.44 -0.20
N ILE A 26 9.71 5.30 -0.96
CA ILE A 26 10.06 5.64 -2.33
C ILE A 26 10.27 7.14 -2.48
N ASP A 27 11.21 7.50 -3.34
CA ASP A 27 11.47 8.86 -3.75
C ASP A 27 10.56 9.22 -4.93
N VAL A 28 9.54 10.04 -4.67
CA VAL A 28 8.59 10.52 -5.68
C VAL A 28 8.97 11.95 -6.07
N LYS A 29 9.16 12.20 -7.36
CA LYS A 29 9.42 13.55 -7.86
C LYS A 29 8.14 14.36 -7.83
N ALA A 30 8.08 15.37 -6.97
CA ALA A 30 6.98 16.32 -6.90
C ALA A 30 6.96 17.21 -8.15
N PRO A 31 5.78 17.75 -8.54
CA PRO A 31 5.68 18.66 -9.68
C PRO A 31 6.48 19.96 -9.49
N THR A 32 6.86 20.32 -8.26
CA THR A 32 7.75 21.45 -7.94
C THR A 32 9.23 21.19 -8.28
N GLY A 33 9.57 19.97 -8.71
CA GLY A 33 10.93 19.56 -9.05
C GLY A 33 11.71 18.95 -7.88
N GLU A 34 11.14 18.97 -6.68
CA GLU A 34 11.73 18.39 -5.46
C GLU A 34 11.43 16.89 -5.35
N THR A 35 12.39 16.11 -4.84
CA THR A 35 12.19 14.69 -4.56
C THR A 35 11.63 14.54 -3.15
N GLN A 36 10.38 14.08 -3.04
CA GLN A 36 9.73 13.82 -1.76
C GLN A 36 9.78 12.33 -1.44
N LYS A 37 10.20 12.00 -0.21
CA LYS A 37 10.12 10.64 0.30
C LYS A 37 8.70 10.33 0.72
N LYS A 38 8.04 9.43 0.02
CA LYS A 38 6.68 8.96 0.34
C LYS A 38 6.71 7.50 0.74
N GLN A 39 5.81 7.10 1.62
CA GLN A 39 5.67 5.69 1.97
C GLN A 39 4.72 5.04 0.96
N LYS A 40 5.27 4.14 0.14
CA LYS A 40 4.48 3.26 -0.68
C LYS A 40 4.06 2.04 0.13
N GLU A 41 2.77 1.80 0.14
CA GLU A 41 2.15 0.66 0.75
C GLU A 41 1.51 -0.21 -0.33
N THR A 42 1.93 -1.47 -0.43
CA THR A 42 1.34 -2.44 -1.35
C THR A 42 0.55 -3.45 -0.54
N ARG A 43 -0.75 -3.56 -0.80
CA ARG A 43 -1.65 -4.53 -0.16
C ARG A 43 -1.95 -5.66 -1.13
N LYS A 44 -1.82 -6.90 -0.68
CA LYS A 44 -2.12 -8.09 -1.49
C LYS A 44 -3.12 -8.98 -0.80
N CYS A 45 -4.26 -9.21 -1.46
CA CYS A 45 -5.28 -10.14 -0.98
C CYS A 45 -4.76 -11.58 -1.06
N LYS A 46 -4.73 -12.32 0.06
CA LYS A 46 -4.32 -13.74 0.05
C LYS A 46 -5.30 -14.65 -0.68
N VAL A 47 -6.56 -14.23 -0.85
CA VAL A 47 -7.61 -15.07 -1.47
C VAL A 47 -7.59 -15.00 -2.99
N CYS A 48 -7.62 -13.80 -3.57
CA CYS A 48 -7.64 -13.63 -5.03
C CYS A 48 -6.30 -13.17 -5.63
N GLY A 49 -5.30 -12.89 -4.78
CA GLY A 49 -3.99 -12.40 -5.22
C GLY A 49 -3.98 -10.95 -5.70
N ASN A 50 -5.11 -10.24 -5.63
CA ASN A 50 -5.21 -8.86 -6.13
C ASN A 50 -4.34 -7.91 -5.29
N GLU A 51 -3.59 -7.06 -6.00
CA GLU A 51 -2.67 -6.09 -5.43
C GLU A 51 -3.28 -4.68 -5.53
N ALA A 52 -3.11 -3.89 -4.47
CA ALA A 52 -3.52 -2.49 -4.40
C ALA A 52 -2.36 -1.67 -3.85
N ASP A 53 -1.84 -0.74 -4.66
CA ASP A 53 -0.77 0.18 -4.26
C ASP A 53 -1.36 1.51 -3.77
N MET A 54 -0.87 1.97 -2.63
CA MET A 54 -1.22 3.26 -2.03
C MET A 54 0.06 4.02 -1.73
N ILE A 55 0.07 5.32 -2.07
CA ILE A 55 1.18 6.21 -1.70
C ILE A 55 0.65 7.08 -0.57
N ILE A 56 1.18 6.85 0.63
CA ILE A 56 0.82 7.60 1.82
C ILE A 56 1.75 8.81 1.88
N ASP A 57 1.14 9.98 1.78
CA ASP A 57 1.79 11.25 2.04
C ASP A 57 1.63 11.55 3.53
N PHE A 58 2.72 11.51 4.27
CA PHE A 58 2.75 12.05 5.63
C PHE A 58 2.98 13.57 5.51
N GLY A 59 1.95 14.28 5.05
CA GLY A 59 1.89 15.72 5.22
C GLY A 59 1.77 16.04 6.71
N ASP A 60 2.60 16.96 7.20
CA ASP A 60 2.50 17.57 8.53
C ASP A 60 1.22 18.42 8.65
#